data_AF-A0A4P9YGX7-F1
#
_entry.id   AF-A0A4P9YGX7-F1
#
_cell.length_a   1.000
_cell.length_b   1.000
_cell.length_c   1.000
_cell.angle_alpha   90.00
_cell.angle_beta   90.00
_cell.angle_gamma   90.00
#
_symmetry.space_group_name_H-M   'P 1'
#
loop_
_entity.id
_entity.type
_entity.pdbx_description
1 polymer ?
#
loop_
_entity_poly.entity_id
_entity_poly.type
_entity_poly.pdbx_seq_one_letter_code
_entity_poly.pdbx_strand_id
1 'polypeptide(L)'
;MMHYGHSNAIRQAKEMGDYLIVGVHSDEEIRKHKGPTVMNQEERYEAVAACKWVDEVVPNAPYFTTVEILDQYDADFCVHGDDISKINVMTNNATLSDGTDCYEEVKKAGRYKECKRTTGVSTTELVGRMLLLTRVHHQLNENSFPVKSIENFQNNPKSRYTSGVSHFLTTSRKIVQFSNKKEPKTGDKIIYVDGAFDLFHVGHIELLKKAKELGDYLLVGIHDDKTVNAIKGSNYPIMNVHERTLSVLSCRYV
;
A
#
# COMPACT_ATOMS: atom_id res chain seq x y z
N MET A 1 3.77 6.44 1.18
CA MET A 1 4.59 5.25 0.89
C MET A 1 3.65 4.13 0.52
N MET A 2 3.75 3.57 -0.69
CA MET A 2 2.91 2.44 -1.10
C MET A 2 3.38 1.16 -0.39
N HIS A 3 2.45 0.24 -0.11
CA HIS A 3 2.71 -1.04 0.56
C HIS A 3 1.60 -2.03 0.21
N TYR A 4 1.76 -3.32 0.55
CA TYR A 4 0.80 -4.38 0.18
C TYR A 4 -0.64 -4.12 0.65
N GLY A 5 -0.85 -3.35 1.73
CA GLY A 5 -2.18 -2.89 2.13
C GLY A 5 -2.90 -2.02 1.09
N HIS A 6 -2.20 -1.10 0.42
CA HIS A 6 -2.73 -0.33 -0.70
C HIS A 6 -3.00 -1.25 -1.89
N SER A 7 -2.05 -2.13 -2.22
CA SER A 7 -2.21 -3.10 -3.31
C SER A 7 -3.42 -4.01 -3.10
N ASN A 8 -3.72 -4.45 -1.87
CA ASN A 8 -4.91 -5.25 -1.57
C ASN A 8 -6.21 -4.44 -1.63
N ALA A 9 -6.19 -3.14 -1.30
CA ALA A 9 -7.36 -2.27 -1.50
C ALA A 9 -7.66 -2.11 -3.00
N ILE A 10 -6.62 -1.86 -3.81
CA ILE A 10 -6.71 -1.81 -5.28
C ILE A 10 -7.21 -3.15 -5.84
N ARG A 11 -6.69 -4.29 -5.36
CA ARG A 11 -7.19 -5.62 -5.74
C ARG A 11 -8.69 -5.78 -5.45
N GLN A 12 -9.13 -5.42 -4.25
CA GLN A 12 -10.55 -5.49 -3.87
C GLN A 12 -11.42 -4.58 -4.76
N ALA A 13 -10.95 -3.37 -5.08
CA ALA A 13 -11.65 -2.46 -5.99
C ALA A 13 -11.75 -3.06 -7.40
N LYS A 14 -10.67 -3.63 -7.93
CA LYS A 14 -10.65 -4.31 -9.24
C LYS A 14 -11.56 -5.54 -9.27
N GLU A 15 -11.84 -6.20 -8.15
CA GLU A 15 -12.82 -7.31 -8.10
C GLU A 15 -14.29 -6.82 -8.21
N MET A 16 -14.55 -5.53 -8.08
CA MET A 16 -15.89 -4.95 -8.12
C MET A 16 -16.32 -4.45 -9.50
N GLY A 17 -15.43 -4.51 -10.50
CA GLY A 17 -15.68 -4.04 -11.86
C GLY A 17 -14.64 -4.57 -12.85
N ASP A 18 -14.73 -4.17 -14.11
CA ASP A 18 -13.87 -4.69 -15.19
C ASP A 18 -12.65 -3.81 -15.49
N TYR A 19 -12.71 -2.52 -15.14
CA TYR A 19 -11.66 -1.53 -15.35
C TYR A 19 -11.49 -0.67 -14.09
N LEU A 20 -10.25 -0.40 -13.70
CA LEU A 20 -9.90 0.32 -12.49
C LEU A 20 -8.99 1.50 -12.82
N ILE A 21 -9.54 2.69 -12.64
CA ILE A 21 -8.84 3.97 -12.67
C ILE A 21 -8.44 4.33 -11.25
N VAL A 22 -7.19 4.72 -11.03
CA VAL A 22 -6.70 5.18 -9.73
C VAL A 22 -6.23 6.63 -9.84
N GLY A 23 -6.99 7.53 -9.22
CA GLY A 23 -6.60 8.93 -9.05
C GLY A 23 -5.52 9.10 -7.99
N VAL A 24 -4.47 9.84 -8.31
CA VAL A 24 -3.36 10.13 -7.39
C VAL A 24 -3.18 11.65 -7.30
N HIS A 25 -3.25 12.19 -6.09
CA HIS A 25 -3.14 13.63 -5.85
C HIS A 25 -1.75 14.18 -6.14
N SER A 26 -1.65 15.46 -6.50
CA SER A 26 -0.37 16.17 -6.61
C SER A 26 0.27 16.41 -5.23
N ASP A 27 1.56 16.73 -5.19
CA ASP A 27 2.23 17.10 -3.93
C ASP A 27 1.68 18.41 -3.36
N GLU A 28 1.27 19.34 -4.23
CA GLU A 28 0.63 20.60 -3.82
C GLU A 28 -0.73 20.35 -3.15
N GLU A 29 -1.57 19.50 -3.75
CA GLU A 29 -2.90 19.21 -3.24
C GLU A 29 -2.85 18.48 -1.90
N ILE A 30 -1.88 17.57 -1.76
CA ILE A 30 -1.60 16.90 -0.49
C ILE A 30 -1.21 17.91 0.60
N ARG A 31 -0.33 18.87 0.29
CA ARG A 31 0.18 19.84 1.27
C ARG A 31 -0.92 20.73 1.87
N LYS A 32 -2.01 20.97 1.13
CA LYS A 32 -3.16 21.73 1.62
C LYS A 32 -3.94 21.01 2.73
N HIS A 33 -3.91 19.68 2.73
CA HIS A 33 -4.75 18.85 3.60
C HIS A 33 -3.98 18.07 4.66
N LYS A 34 -2.69 17.80 4.42
CA LYS A 34 -1.81 17.05 5.32
C LYS A 34 -0.35 17.50 5.16
N GLY A 35 0.53 16.94 5.99
CA GLY A 35 1.97 17.17 5.89
C GLY A 35 2.57 16.74 4.55
N PRO A 36 3.81 17.18 4.25
CA PRO A 36 4.49 16.84 3.00
C PRO A 36 4.66 15.33 2.82
N THR A 37 4.66 14.89 1.57
CA THR A 37 4.93 13.51 1.18
C THR A 37 6.42 13.19 1.27
N VAL A 38 6.73 11.94 1.63
CA VAL A 38 8.10 11.41 1.57
C VAL A 38 8.50 11.09 0.12
N MET A 39 7.57 10.56 -0.67
CA MET A 39 7.76 10.26 -2.09
C MET A 39 7.09 11.35 -2.92
N ASN A 40 7.80 11.88 -3.91
CA ASN A 40 7.25 12.90 -4.80
C ASN A 40 6.10 12.32 -5.65
N GLN A 41 5.35 13.20 -6.31
CA GLN A 41 4.18 12.77 -7.09
C GLN A 41 4.50 11.79 -8.22
N GLU A 42 5.62 11.97 -8.94
CA GLU A 42 6.01 11.08 -10.05
C GLU A 42 6.33 9.66 -9.53
N GLU A 43 7.04 9.58 -8.40
CA GLU A 43 7.31 8.31 -7.73
C GLU A 43 6.02 7.61 -7.28
N ARG A 44 5.01 8.39 -6.86
CA ARG A 44 3.70 7.86 -6.47
C ARG A 44 2.89 7.41 -7.67
N TYR A 45 2.94 8.13 -8.79
CA TYR A 45 2.28 7.74 -10.04
C TYR A 45 2.85 6.41 -10.55
N GLU A 46 4.18 6.28 -10.63
CA GLU A 46 4.83 5.05 -11.08
C GLU A 46 4.57 3.88 -10.13
N ALA A 47 4.59 4.11 -8.81
CA ALA A 47 4.30 3.06 -7.84
C ALA A 47 2.87 2.49 -8.00
N VAL A 48 1.87 3.37 -8.21
CA VAL A 48 0.49 2.95 -8.45
C VAL A 48 0.36 2.27 -9.81
N ALA A 49 0.96 2.83 -10.87
CA ALA A 49 0.94 2.25 -12.21
C ALA A 49 1.56 0.85 -12.24
N ALA A 50 2.60 0.59 -11.45
CA ALA A 50 3.23 -0.72 -11.37
C ALA A 50 2.34 -1.80 -10.72
N CYS A 51 1.28 -1.42 -10.01
CA CYS A 51 0.35 -2.38 -9.42
C CYS A 51 -0.52 -3.04 -10.49
N LYS A 52 -0.54 -4.37 -10.53
CA LYS A 52 -1.13 -5.15 -11.62
C LYS A 52 -2.65 -5.11 -11.77
N TRP A 53 -3.34 -4.60 -10.75
CA TRP A 53 -4.79 -4.44 -10.76
C TRP A 53 -5.23 -3.05 -11.25
N VAL A 54 -4.29 -2.11 -11.40
CA VAL A 54 -4.55 -0.77 -11.93
C VAL A 54 -4.51 -0.83 -13.44
N ASP A 55 -5.54 -0.34 -14.13
CA ASP A 55 -5.51 -0.22 -15.58
C ASP A 55 -4.99 1.16 -15.99
N GLU A 56 -5.39 2.20 -15.27
CA GLU A 56 -5.06 3.59 -15.57
C GLU A 56 -4.76 4.40 -14.31
N VAL A 57 -3.77 5.29 -14.38
CA VAL A 57 -3.44 6.24 -13.32
C VAL A 57 -3.79 7.65 -13.79
N VAL A 58 -4.62 8.33 -13.00
CA VAL A 58 -4.96 9.74 -13.24
C VAL A 58 -4.11 10.61 -12.32
N PRO A 59 -3.15 11.38 -12.85
CA PRO A 59 -2.35 12.30 -12.06
C PRO A 59 -3.17 13.52 -11.63
N ASN A 60 -2.71 14.21 -10.58
CA ASN A 60 -3.34 15.43 -10.06
C ASN A 60 -4.83 15.29 -9.73
N ALA A 61 -5.26 14.11 -9.28
CA ALA A 61 -6.65 13.89 -8.88
C ALA A 61 -7.02 14.81 -7.70
N PRO A 62 -8.22 15.42 -7.70
CA PRO A 62 -8.71 16.23 -6.58
C PRO A 62 -8.72 15.46 -5.25
N TYR A 63 -8.58 16.16 -4.12
CA TYR A 63 -8.49 15.52 -2.81
C TYR A 63 -9.77 14.77 -2.40
N PHE A 64 -10.93 15.33 -2.76
CA PHE A 64 -12.24 14.72 -2.49
C PHE A 64 -12.82 14.13 -3.77
N THR A 65 -13.43 12.95 -3.67
CA THR A 65 -14.15 12.32 -4.77
C THR A 65 -15.55 12.90 -4.84
N THR A 66 -15.91 13.46 -5.99
CA THR A 66 -17.25 14.02 -6.27
C THR A 66 -17.92 13.26 -7.41
N VAL A 67 -19.23 13.45 -7.61
CA VAL A 67 -19.96 12.80 -8.70
C VAL A 67 -19.44 13.29 -10.05
N GLU A 68 -19.06 14.57 -10.17
CA GLU A 68 -18.55 15.14 -11.42
C GLU A 68 -17.25 14.49 -11.89
N ILE A 69 -16.35 14.14 -10.96
CA ILE A 69 -15.11 13.43 -11.31
C ILE A 69 -15.45 12.02 -11.82
N LEU A 70 -16.41 11.35 -11.20
CA LEU A 70 -16.82 10.03 -11.67
C LEU A 70 -17.42 10.11 -13.07
N ASP A 71 -18.22 11.13 -13.37
CA ASP A 71 -18.77 11.37 -14.71
C ASP A 71 -17.68 11.73 -15.73
N GLN A 72 -16.70 12.54 -15.34
CA GLN A 72 -15.58 12.91 -16.21
C GLN A 72 -14.79 11.70 -16.72
N TYR A 73 -14.64 10.67 -15.89
CA TYR A 73 -13.92 9.44 -16.23
C TYR A 73 -14.83 8.26 -16.58
N ASP A 74 -16.14 8.50 -16.75
CA ASP A 74 -17.14 7.46 -17.02
C ASP A 74 -17.07 6.28 -16.03
N ALA A 75 -16.83 6.59 -14.76
CA ALA A 75 -16.66 5.60 -13.69
C ALA A 75 -17.98 5.35 -12.96
N ASP A 76 -18.44 4.10 -12.89
CA ASP A 76 -19.72 3.76 -12.25
C ASP A 76 -19.79 4.15 -10.76
N PHE A 77 -18.72 3.89 -10.00
CA PHE A 77 -18.65 4.13 -8.56
C PHE A 77 -17.20 4.29 -8.09
N CYS A 78 -17.01 4.93 -6.93
CA CYS A 78 -15.72 4.94 -6.25
C CYS A 78 -15.63 3.85 -5.17
N VAL A 79 -14.41 3.45 -4.84
CA VAL A 79 -14.13 2.48 -3.77
C VAL A 79 -13.15 3.09 -2.77
N HIS A 80 -13.52 3.06 -1.49
CA HIS A 80 -12.66 3.51 -0.39
C HIS A 80 -12.63 2.49 0.75
N GLY A 81 -11.73 2.68 1.71
CA GLY A 81 -11.66 1.84 2.91
C GLY A 81 -12.85 2.10 3.85
N ASP A 82 -13.13 1.14 4.72
CA ASP A 82 -14.14 1.21 5.78
C ASP A 82 -13.75 2.12 6.97
N ASP A 83 -12.84 3.07 6.74
CA ASP A 83 -12.39 4.06 7.74
C ASP A 83 -13.40 5.22 7.86
N ILE A 84 -13.43 5.90 9.01
CA ILE A 84 -14.34 7.02 9.26
C ILE A 84 -13.99 8.20 8.34
N SER A 85 -14.86 8.52 7.39
CA SER A 85 -14.71 9.56 6.36
C SER A 85 -15.22 10.95 6.80
N LYS A 86 -14.91 11.39 8.03
CA LYS A 86 -15.31 12.72 8.50
C LYS A 86 -14.31 13.79 8.06
N ILE A 87 -14.80 14.91 7.54
CA ILE A 87 -13.96 16.06 7.20
C ILE A 87 -13.44 16.69 8.50
N ASN A 88 -12.12 16.87 8.60
CA ASN A 88 -11.52 17.81 9.55
C ASN A 88 -11.18 19.08 8.76
N VAL A 89 -12.02 20.10 8.84
CA VAL A 89 -11.68 21.41 8.26
C VAL A 89 -10.68 22.08 9.21
N MET A 90 -9.45 22.30 8.74
CA MET A 90 -8.52 23.20 9.42
C MET A 90 -8.87 24.64 9.04
N THR A 91 -9.69 25.30 9.86
CA THR A 91 -9.69 26.77 9.93
C THR A 91 -8.68 27.21 10.99
N ASN A 92 -7.97 28.31 10.76
CA ASN A 92 -6.78 28.80 11.49
C ASN A 92 -6.94 29.13 12.99
N ASN A 93 -7.87 28.52 13.72
CA ASN A 93 -7.89 28.34 15.18
C ASN A 93 -9.16 27.54 15.51
N ALA A 94 -8.99 26.42 16.23
CA ALA A 94 -10.01 25.44 16.62
C ALA A 94 -10.59 24.57 15.49
N THR A 95 -10.40 23.25 15.64
CA THR A 95 -10.96 22.19 14.80
C THR A 95 -12.48 22.16 14.95
N LEU A 96 -13.21 22.79 14.04
CA LEU A 96 -14.64 22.56 13.89
C LEU A 96 -14.83 21.31 13.03
N SER A 97 -15.07 20.19 13.70
CA SER A 97 -15.61 18.98 13.09
C SER A 97 -17.10 19.22 12.80
N ASP A 98 -17.46 19.68 11.60
CA ASP A 98 -18.88 19.74 11.24
C ASP A 98 -19.52 18.33 11.18
N GLY A 99 -18.68 17.28 11.20
CA GLY A 99 -19.09 15.89 11.24
C GLY A 99 -19.61 15.35 9.91
N THR A 100 -19.58 16.17 8.86
CA THR A 100 -20.05 15.86 7.51
C THR A 100 -19.12 14.84 6.86
N ASP A 101 -19.74 13.87 6.19
CA ASP A 101 -19.06 12.80 5.47
C ASP A 101 -18.49 13.35 4.16
N CYS A 102 -17.17 13.20 3.94
CA CYS A 102 -16.52 13.71 2.73
C CYS A 102 -16.98 13.02 1.43
N TYR A 103 -17.74 11.92 1.54
CA TYR A 103 -18.34 11.22 0.42
C TYR A 103 -19.87 11.27 0.41
N GLU A 104 -20.49 12.18 1.18
CA GLU A 104 -21.95 12.25 1.33
C GLU A 104 -22.67 12.31 -0.03
N GLU A 105 -22.19 13.17 -0.94
CA GLU A 105 -22.76 13.35 -2.27
C GLU A 105 -22.71 12.05 -3.09
N VAL A 106 -21.54 11.41 -3.15
CA VAL A 106 -21.32 10.16 -3.90
C VAL A 106 -22.11 9.00 -3.28
N LYS A 107 -22.25 8.96 -1.95
CA LYS A 107 -23.08 7.99 -1.23
C LYS A 107 -24.56 8.18 -1.55
N LYS A 108 -25.07 9.42 -1.56
CA LYS A 108 -26.46 9.74 -1.95
C LYS A 108 -26.76 9.36 -3.39
N ALA A 109 -25.77 9.47 -4.28
CA ALA A 109 -25.88 9.02 -5.67
C ALA A 109 -25.83 7.49 -5.84
N GLY A 110 -25.58 6.72 -4.76
CA GLY A 110 -25.44 5.26 -4.84
C GLY A 110 -24.15 4.78 -5.52
N ARG A 111 -23.15 5.66 -5.66
CA ARG A 111 -21.90 5.43 -6.41
C ARG A 111 -20.69 5.27 -5.49
N TYR A 112 -20.89 4.77 -4.28
CA TYR A 112 -19.84 4.53 -3.28
C TYR A 112 -19.84 3.07 -2.84
N LYS A 113 -18.67 2.42 -2.88
CA LYS A 113 -18.45 1.07 -2.34
C LYS A 113 -17.29 1.07 -1.34
N GLU A 114 -17.34 0.09 -0.43
CA GLU A 114 -16.33 -0.08 0.62
C GLU A 114 -15.50 -1.33 0.39
N CYS A 115 -14.19 -1.22 0.64
CA CYS A 115 -13.28 -2.35 0.72
C CYS A 115 -12.73 -2.48 2.15
N LYS A 116 -12.39 -3.71 2.55
CA LYS A 116 -11.91 -3.95 3.92
C LYS A 116 -10.47 -3.51 4.08
N ARG A 117 -10.18 -2.81 5.18
CA ARG A 117 -8.82 -2.49 5.59
C ARG A 117 -7.95 -3.75 5.71
N THR A 118 -6.72 -3.68 5.20
CA THR A 118 -5.76 -4.79 5.28
C THR A 118 -5.13 -4.84 6.67
N THR A 119 -5.28 -5.97 7.36
CA THR A 119 -4.67 -6.23 8.68
C THR A 119 -3.16 -6.40 8.58
N GLY A 120 -2.40 -5.85 9.53
CA GLY A 120 -0.96 -6.11 9.70
C GLY A 120 -0.04 -5.14 8.97
N VAL A 121 -0.57 -4.06 8.37
CA VAL A 121 0.25 -2.97 7.83
C VAL A 121 -0.49 -1.64 7.86
N SER A 122 0.25 -0.60 8.19
CA SER A 122 -0.11 0.80 7.92
C SER A 122 1.16 1.61 7.72
N THR A 123 1.06 2.79 7.09
CA THR A 123 2.21 3.69 6.96
C THR A 123 2.77 4.08 8.34
N THR A 124 1.91 4.36 9.32
CA THR A 124 2.32 4.67 10.70
C THR A 124 3.08 3.52 11.36
N GLU A 125 2.64 2.29 11.14
CA GLU A 125 3.33 1.10 11.64
C GLU A 125 4.71 0.94 11.00
N LEU A 126 4.83 1.08 9.67
CA LEU A 126 6.11 0.99 8.97
C LEU A 126 7.09 2.08 9.41
N VAL A 127 6.63 3.33 9.55
CA VAL A 127 7.44 4.43 10.10
C VAL A 127 7.87 4.10 11.53
N GLY A 128 6.97 3.55 12.34
CA GLY A 128 7.28 3.05 13.67
C GLY A 128 8.41 2.03 13.68
N ARG A 129 8.37 1.03 12.79
CA ARG A 129 9.45 0.04 12.64
C ARG A 129 10.79 0.67 12.24
N MET A 130 10.77 1.70 11.39
CA MET A 130 11.96 2.45 11.01
C MET A 130 12.56 3.22 12.20
N LEU A 131 11.73 3.85 13.02
CA LEU A 131 12.17 4.70 14.13
C LEU A 131 12.55 3.92 15.39
N LEU A 132 11.85 2.82 15.69
CA LEU A 132 12.10 2.02 16.89
C LEU A 132 13.41 1.23 16.80
N LEU A 133 13.90 0.96 15.59
CA LEU A 133 15.13 0.17 15.34
C LEU A 133 15.15 -1.19 16.08
N THR A 134 13.98 -1.74 16.39
CA THR A 134 13.82 -3.05 17.03
C THR A 134 13.76 -4.17 16.00
N ARG A 135 14.09 -5.41 16.39
CA ARG A 135 13.92 -6.63 15.57
C ARG A 135 12.70 -7.47 15.99
N VAL A 136 11.82 -6.93 16.82
CA VAL A 136 10.70 -7.70 17.40
C VAL A 136 9.73 -8.14 16.29
N HIS A 137 9.59 -7.36 15.22
CA HIS A 137 8.80 -7.74 14.03
C HIS A 137 9.38 -8.90 13.21
N HIS A 138 10.60 -9.37 13.52
CA HIS A 138 11.17 -10.61 12.96
C HIS A 138 10.74 -11.86 13.74
N GLN A 139 10.20 -11.71 14.95
CA GLN A 139 9.84 -12.82 15.84
C GLN A 139 8.32 -13.05 15.82
N LEU A 140 7.90 -14.27 15.46
CA LEU A 140 6.48 -14.69 15.41
C LEU A 140 5.88 -15.03 16.79
N ASN A 141 6.46 -14.56 17.90
CA ASN A 141 6.07 -15.04 19.23
C ASN A 141 4.82 -14.31 19.78
N GLU A 142 3.81 -15.08 20.17
CA GLU A 142 2.57 -14.62 20.85
C GLU A 142 2.80 -13.87 22.18
N ASN A 143 4.02 -13.89 22.72
CA ASN A 143 4.40 -13.27 24.00
C ASN A 143 5.30 -12.03 23.83
N SER A 144 5.06 -11.17 22.83
CA SER A 144 5.82 -9.93 22.70
C SER A 144 5.35 -8.88 23.72
N PHE A 145 6.22 -8.58 24.70
CA PHE A 145 6.08 -7.51 25.69
C PHE A 145 5.72 -6.15 25.05
N PRO A 146 4.95 -5.28 25.74
CA PRO A 146 4.58 -3.99 25.21
C PRO A 146 5.83 -3.12 25.04
N VAL A 147 6.26 -2.93 23.80
CA VAL A 147 7.22 -1.88 23.46
C VAL A 147 6.58 -0.56 23.87
N LYS A 148 7.27 0.23 24.71
CA LYS A 148 6.84 1.57 25.11
C LYS A 148 6.33 2.30 23.86
N SER A 149 5.03 2.57 23.84
CA SER A 149 4.37 3.34 22.79
C SER A 149 5.14 4.64 22.61
N ILE A 150 5.41 5.03 21.36
CA ILE A 150 5.85 6.39 21.06
C ILE A 150 4.64 7.28 21.37
N GLU A 151 4.56 7.79 22.60
CA GLU A 151 3.44 8.55 23.17
C GLU A 151 3.05 9.75 22.30
N ASN A 152 3.96 10.26 21.47
CA ASN A 152 3.76 11.48 20.69
C ASN A 152 3.06 11.32 19.33
N PHE A 153 2.71 10.10 18.89
CA PHE A 153 1.97 9.89 17.63
C PHE A 153 0.53 9.37 17.82
N GLN A 154 0.09 9.12 19.06
CA GLN A 154 -1.20 8.50 19.36
C GLN A 154 -2.08 9.41 20.23
N ASN A 155 -2.54 10.54 19.70
CA ASN A 155 -3.69 11.25 20.27
C ASN A 155 -5.04 10.60 19.90
N ASN A 156 -5.05 9.32 19.50
CA ASN A 156 -6.28 8.58 19.21
C ASN A 156 -6.38 7.34 20.11
N PRO A 157 -7.23 7.36 21.16
CA PRO A 157 -7.35 6.27 22.14
C PRO A 157 -7.90 4.95 21.56
N LYS A 158 -8.15 4.86 20.25
CA LYS A 158 -8.57 3.65 19.53
C LYS A 158 -7.46 2.92 18.75
N SER A 159 -6.23 3.43 18.72
CA SER A 159 -5.13 2.79 17.99
C SER A 159 -4.54 1.61 18.77
N ARG A 160 -5.11 0.40 18.61
CA ARG A 160 -4.61 -0.87 19.21
C ARG A 160 -3.29 -1.40 18.62
N TYR A 161 -2.67 -0.70 17.67
CA TYR A 161 -1.50 -1.21 16.95
C TYR A 161 -0.19 -0.77 17.64
N THR A 162 0.57 -1.73 18.16
CA THR A 162 1.93 -1.53 18.66
C THR A 162 2.89 -1.46 17.46
N SER A 163 3.58 -0.33 17.31
CA SER A 163 4.44 0.00 16.16
C SER A 163 5.73 -0.84 16.03
N GLY A 164 5.94 -1.84 16.88
CA GLY A 164 7.17 -2.64 16.97
C GLY A 164 7.03 -4.11 16.54
N VAL A 165 5.84 -4.58 16.16
CA VAL A 165 5.60 -6.00 15.82
C VAL A 165 4.87 -6.07 14.48
N SER A 166 5.28 -6.99 13.60
CA SER A 166 4.49 -7.29 12.40
C SER A 166 3.29 -8.13 12.82
N HIS A 167 2.09 -7.55 12.71
CA HIS A 167 0.82 -8.25 12.97
C HIS A 167 0.31 -9.02 11.73
N PHE A 168 1.21 -9.28 10.78
CA PHE A 168 0.85 -9.89 9.51
C PHE A 168 0.62 -11.40 9.66
N LEU A 169 -0.64 -11.81 9.56
CA LEU A 169 -1.02 -13.22 9.45
C LEU A 169 -1.01 -13.66 7.98
N THR A 170 0.01 -14.42 7.60
CA THR A 170 0.05 -15.12 6.32
C THR A 170 -0.99 -16.22 6.27
N THR A 171 -1.72 -16.28 5.17
CA THR A 171 -2.55 -17.44 4.83
C THR A 171 -2.29 -17.81 3.39
N SER A 172 -2.43 -19.09 3.06
CA SER A 172 -2.39 -19.57 1.67
C SER A 172 -3.35 -18.77 0.79
N ARG A 173 -4.54 -18.43 1.30
CA ARG A 173 -5.53 -17.58 0.62
C ARG A 173 -4.97 -16.22 0.20
N LYS A 174 -4.26 -15.51 1.08
CA LYS A 174 -3.66 -14.20 0.75
C LYS A 174 -2.61 -14.32 -0.35
N ILE A 175 -1.76 -15.35 -0.29
CA ILE A 175 -0.75 -15.60 -1.32
C ILE A 175 -1.43 -15.90 -2.66
N VAL A 176 -2.44 -16.75 -2.68
CA VAL A 176 -3.19 -17.09 -3.90
C VAL A 176 -3.86 -15.85 -4.50
N GLN A 177 -4.46 -14.97 -3.68
CA GLN A 177 -5.07 -13.71 -4.13
C GLN A 177 -4.06 -12.76 -4.79
N PHE A 178 -2.79 -12.83 -4.39
CA PHE A 178 -1.71 -12.02 -4.95
C PHE A 178 -0.93 -12.75 -6.05
N SER A 179 -1.01 -14.08 -6.15
CA SER A 179 -0.24 -14.85 -7.13
C SER A 179 -0.73 -14.64 -8.57
N ASN A 180 0.20 -14.69 -9.52
CA ASN A 180 -0.16 -14.87 -10.93
C ASN A 180 -0.37 -16.37 -11.17
N LYS A 181 -1.53 -16.75 -11.71
CA LYS A 181 -1.86 -18.15 -12.01
C LYS A 181 -1.24 -18.63 -13.34
N LYS A 182 -0.08 -18.10 -13.72
CA LYS A 182 0.58 -18.38 -15.00
C LYS A 182 1.88 -19.14 -14.73
N GLU A 183 2.06 -20.25 -15.42
CA GLU A 183 3.31 -21.02 -15.45
C GLU A 183 4.11 -20.66 -16.70
N PRO A 184 5.45 -20.80 -16.68
CA PRO A 184 6.27 -20.62 -17.88
C PRO A 184 5.90 -21.68 -18.93
N LYS A 185 5.76 -21.27 -20.17
CA LYS A 185 5.46 -22.15 -21.31
C LYS A 185 6.75 -22.75 -21.85
N THR A 186 6.62 -23.87 -22.57
CA THR A 186 7.75 -24.44 -23.32
C THR A 186 8.27 -23.42 -24.34
N GLY A 187 9.55 -23.05 -24.23
CA GLY A 187 10.21 -22.07 -25.09
C GLY A 187 10.33 -20.66 -24.47
N ASP A 188 9.66 -20.38 -23.35
CA ASP A 188 9.80 -19.09 -22.66
C ASP A 188 11.23 -18.90 -22.15
N LYS A 189 11.79 -17.71 -22.39
CA LYS A 189 13.06 -17.30 -21.77
C LYS A 189 12.80 -16.86 -20.33
N ILE A 190 13.19 -17.72 -19.38
CA ILE A 190 13.04 -17.45 -17.94
C ILE A 190 14.18 -16.55 -17.45
N ILE A 191 13.81 -15.42 -16.85
CA ILE A 191 14.72 -14.46 -16.20
C ILE A 191 14.58 -14.62 -14.70
N TYR A 192 15.71 -14.73 -13.99
CA TYR A 192 15.74 -14.79 -12.53
C TYR A 192 16.40 -13.53 -11.97
N VAL A 193 15.74 -12.90 -11.00
CA VAL A 193 16.27 -11.77 -10.24
C VAL A 193 16.02 -12.05 -8.76
N ASP A 194 16.98 -11.83 -7.90
CA ASP A 194 16.80 -12.01 -6.46
C ASP A 194 17.28 -10.82 -5.64
N GLY A 195 16.80 -10.75 -4.40
CA GLY A 195 17.20 -9.71 -3.48
C GLY A 195 16.33 -9.62 -2.24
N ALA A 196 16.59 -8.56 -1.47
CA ALA A 196 15.81 -8.26 -0.28
C ALA A 196 14.39 -7.80 -0.63
N PHE A 197 14.21 -6.88 -1.60
CA PHE A 197 12.90 -6.27 -1.90
C PHE A 197 12.16 -5.71 -0.67
N ASP A 198 12.94 -5.22 0.30
CA ASP A 198 12.41 -4.59 1.51
C ASP A 198 11.89 -3.19 1.21
N LEU A 199 10.76 -2.82 1.82
CA LEU A 199 10.01 -1.58 1.51
C LEU A 199 9.87 -1.35 0.00
N PHE A 200 9.29 -2.31 -0.70
CA PHE A 200 9.16 -2.32 -2.16
C PHE A 200 8.75 -0.94 -2.73
N HIS A 201 9.56 -0.41 -3.66
CA HIS A 201 9.54 1.00 -4.08
C HIS A 201 9.91 1.13 -5.57
N VAL A 202 9.81 2.35 -6.11
CA VAL A 202 10.06 2.67 -7.53
C VAL A 202 11.40 2.16 -8.08
N GLY A 203 12.49 2.23 -7.32
CA GLY A 203 13.75 1.62 -7.74
C GLY A 203 13.68 0.10 -8.00
N HIS A 204 12.91 -0.66 -7.20
CA HIS A 204 12.67 -2.08 -7.45
C HIS A 204 11.76 -2.29 -8.66
N ILE A 205 10.75 -1.43 -8.84
CA ILE A 205 9.84 -1.48 -9.98
C ILE A 205 10.62 -1.31 -11.28
N GLU A 206 11.49 -0.31 -11.36
CA GLU A 206 12.32 -0.03 -12.53
C GLU A 206 13.29 -1.18 -12.85
N LEU A 207 13.89 -1.79 -11.81
CA LEU A 207 14.71 -2.99 -11.96
C LEU A 207 13.92 -4.15 -12.58
N LEU A 208 12.73 -4.44 -12.03
CA LEU A 208 11.90 -5.57 -12.47
C LEU A 208 11.31 -5.33 -13.87
N LYS A 209 10.96 -4.09 -14.20
CA LYS A 209 10.53 -3.69 -15.54
C LYS A 209 11.60 -3.99 -16.59
N LYS A 210 12.83 -3.53 -16.36
CA LYS A 210 13.99 -3.82 -17.22
C LYS A 210 14.30 -5.31 -17.29
N ALA A 211 14.23 -6.02 -16.17
CA ALA A 211 14.45 -7.47 -16.17
C ALA A 211 13.39 -8.22 -17.00
N LYS A 212 12.13 -7.79 -16.92
CA LYS A 212 11.02 -8.35 -17.69
C LYS A 212 11.18 -8.14 -19.20
N GLU A 213 11.80 -7.04 -19.64
CA GLU A 213 12.08 -6.80 -21.06
C GLU A 213 13.10 -7.79 -21.66
N LEU A 214 13.87 -8.50 -20.82
CA LEU A 214 14.92 -9.42 -21.26
C LEU A 214 14.44 -10.86 -21.53
N GLY A 215 13.17 -11.18 -21.24
CA GLY A 215 12.61 -12.52 -21.46
C GLY A 215 11.10 -12.61 -21.20
N ASP A 216 10.56 -13.81 -21.27
CA ASP A 216 9.11 -14.02 -21.31
C ASP A 216 8.52 -14.24 -19.91
N TYR A 217 9.31 -14.79 -18.99
CA TYR A 217 8.89 -15.12 -17.62
C TYR A 217 9.90 -14.59 -16.60
N LEU A 218 9.49 -13.72 -15.69
CA LEU A 218 10.34 -13.17 -14.64
C LEU A 218 10.06 -13.90 -13.31
N LEU A 219 11.05 -14.61 -12.80
CA LEU A 219 11.03 -15.24 -11.50
C LEU A 219 11.81 -14.37 -10.50
N VAL A 220 11.14 -13.96 -9.42
CA VAL A 220 11.75 -13.11 -8.39
C VAL A 220 12.03 -13.89 -7.11
N GLY A 221 13.31 -14.07 -6.79
CA GLY A 221 13.77 -14.66 -5.54
C GLY A 221 13.76 -13.64 -4.39
N ILE A 222 13.12 -13.97 -3.28
CA ILE A 222 13.06 -13.11 -2.10
C ILE A 222 13.89 -13.74 -0.99
N HIS A 223 14.98 -13.09 -0.59
CA HIS A 223 15.84 -13.58 0.49
C HIS A 223 15.07 -13.65 1.81
N ASP A 224 15.39 -14.63 2.65
CA ASP A 224 14.78 -14.74 3.98
C ASP A 224 15.25 -13.61 4.92
N ASP A 225 14.54 -13.40 6.03
CA ASP A 225 14.80 -12.28 6.93
C ASP A 225 16.20 -12.36 7.57
N LYS A 226 16.67 -13.58 7.85
CA LYS A 226 17.99 -13.83 8.45
C LYS A 226 19.12 -13.44 7.49
N THR A 227 19.02 -13.82 6.22
CA THR A 227 20.00 -13.46 5.19
C THR A 227 20.05 -11.95 4.99
N VAL A 228 18.89 -11.29 4.89
CA VAL A 228 18.85 -9.83 4.74
C VAL A 228 19.44 -9.14 5.97
N ASN A 229 19.13 -9.59 7.19
CA ASN A 229 19.69 -9.02 8.41
C ASN A 229 21.22 -9.24 8.53
N ALA A 230 21.73 -10.42 8.14
CA ALA A 230 23.15 -10.71 8.18
C ALA A 230 23.97 -9.75 7.29
N ILE A 231 23.40 -9.30 6.18
CA ILE A 231 24.04 -8.39 5.23
C ILE A 231 23.83 -6.91 5.63
N LYS A 232 22.58 -6.51 5.91
CA LYS A 232 22.22 -5.10 6.16
C LYS A 232 22.38 -4.67 7.63
N GLY A 233 22.39 -5.62 8.56
CA GLY A 233 22.45 -5.35 10.00
C GLY A 233 21.22 -4.60 10.53
N SER A 234 21.38 -3.99 11.72
CA SER A 234 20.35 -3.18 12.38
C SER A 234 18.98 -3.91 12.47
N ASN A 235 17.88 -3.21 12.27
CA ASN A 235 16.50 -3.71 12.25
C ASN A 235 16.02 -4.22 10.87
N TYR A 236 16.91 -4.36 9.89
CA TYR A 236 16.52 -4.84 8.56
C TYR A 236 16.27 -6.35 8.52
N PRO A 237 15.33 -6.84 7.71
CA PRO A 237 14.41 -6.05 6.89
C PRO A 237 13.30 -5.41 7.73
N ILE A 238 12.75 -4.28 7.27
CA ILE A 238 11.62 -3.58 7.89
C ILE A 238 10.33 -4.38 7.71
N MET A 239 10.18 -5.02 6.54
CA MET A 239 9.08 -5.91 6.20
C MET A 239 9.59 -7.36 6.20
N ASN A 240 8.87 -8.27 6.87
CA ASN A 240 9.26 -9.67 6.88
C ASN A 240 9.10 -10.31 5.49
N VAL A 241 9.64 -11.51 5.30
CA VAL A 241 9.66 -12.22 4.00
C VAL A 241 8.28 -12.33 3.37
N HIS A 242 7.24 -12.48 4.18
CA HIS A 242 5.89 -12.66 3.68
C HIS A 242 5.23 -11.33 3.28
N GLU A 243 5.47 -10.25 4.03
CA GLU A 243 5.05 -8.90 3.66
C GLU A 243 5.74 -8.45 2.36
N ARG A 244 7.03 -8.77 2.22
CA ARG A 244 7.82 -8.53 0.99
C ARG A 244 7.29 -9.36 -0.17
N THR A 245 6.92 -10.62 0.06
CA THR A 245 6.28 -11.49 -0.94
C THR A 245 5.01 -10.86 -1.51
N LEU A 246 4.08 -10.39 -0.67
CA LEU A 246 2.88 -9.72 -1.16
C LEU A 246 3.19 -8.41 -1.91
N SER A 247 4.20 -7.67 -1.45
CA SER A 247 4.59 -6.42 -2.09
C SER A 247 5.12 -6.65 -3.50
N VAL A 248 6.02 -7.63 -3.67
CA VAL A 248 6.58 -8.03 -4.97
C VAL A 248 5.50 -8.62 -5.89
N LEU A 249 4.66 -9.53 -5.39
CA LEU A 249 3.58 -10.15 -6.17
C LEU A 249 2.51 -9.16 -6.69
N SER A 250 2.42 -7.97 -6.08
CA SER A 250 1.51 -6.93 -6.54
C SER A 250 1.98 -6.18 -7.79
N CYS A 251 3.27 -6.31 -8.13
CA CYS A 251 3.88 -5.68 -9.30
C CYS A 251 3.46 -6.41 -10.59
N ARG A 252 3.12 -5.66 -11.64
CA ARG A 252 2.69 -6.21 -12.95
C ARG A 252 3.79 -6.88 -13.77
N TYR A 253 5.05 -6.60 -13.44
CA TYR A 253 6.20 -7.13 -14.17
C TYR A 253 6.63 -8.52 -13.65
N VAL A 254 6.16 -8.90 -12.46
CA VAL A 254 6.33 -10.21 -11.83
C VAL A 254 5.16 -11.10 -12.20
#